data_AF-A0A9W7CIH5-F1
#
_entry.id   AF-A0A9W7CIH5-F1
#
_cell.length_a   1.000
_cell.length_b   1.000
_cell.length_c   1.000
_cell.angle_alpha   90.00
_cell.angle_beta   90.00
_cell.angle_gamma   90.00
#
_symmetry.space_group_name_H-M   'P 1'
#
loop_
_entity.id
_entity.type
_entity.pdbx_description
1 polymer ?
#
loop_
_entity_poly.entity_id
_entity_poly.type
_entity_poly.pdbx_seq_one_letter_code
_entity_poly.pdbx_strand_id
1 'polypeptide(L)'
;MEYLNIWSSYISASSLILKFYANHVVRFNEIHSDLPSGVLQNNLRASITKKSNAKVTLNAEFGDEFNASYKALVPALRKELKGKLKWNFTTILVWSFIVRFAWFAAITKYGFFGSIGTGMWQFVFAPLSFVVCVLRFCTNGMDCIFHYLINVLVCVLLNAVPFEVPTFIFTIDANFAVGFFAVDFVLNCLVYFSSSEPFGFKRFLKHVLYGTLNTKTYFLIIFSSLSGLKISFTTAFLTGLLNLHFASSGSRSYLLRLMGLPSFPILFYCEHRLGHCPGVYPHAHKQHHYLHDTTSFDAHIYGSGMNEEYFWVLAEIVPCLLSPEVTLFPYFLNLETLKNSWTNKGGHTRSDPVGVVSGLDYDQDNFHADHHTQHNSNFGSADFPLLDFYFGTKAKGGQVVDDVEYRMERRGGNVDVTMNIIGGVSDVKTE
;
A
#
# COMPACT_ATOMS: atom_id res chain seq x y z
N MET A 1 33.38 -19.65 1.89
CA MET A 1 32.29 -20.50 2.45
C MET A 1 31.31 -19.72 3.33
N GLU A 2 31.76 -18.80 4.20
CA GLU A 2 30.87 -18.02 5.08
C GLU A 2 29.79 -17.20 4.34
N TYR A 3 30.15 -16.49 3.28
CA TYR A 3 29.20 -15.73 2.46
C TYR A 3 28.11 -16.60 1.83
N LEU A 4 28.46 -17.80 1.33
CA LEU A 4 27.49 -18.74 0.76
C LEU A 4 26.49 -19.22 1.83
N ASN A 5 26.96 -19.42 3.06
CA ASN A 5 26.10 -19.80 4.18
C ASN A 5 25.09 -18.68 4.51
N ILE A 6 25.53 -17.42 4.54
CA ILE A 6 24.63 -16.27 4.77
C ILE A 6 23.54 -16.18 3.69
N TRP A 7 23.91 -16.28 2.41
CA TRP A 7 22.95 -16.22 1.32
C TRP A 7 21.97 -17.40 1.34
N SER A 8 22.44 -18.60 1.68
CA SER A 8 21.57 -19.76 1.90
C SER A 8 20.51 -19.50 2.99
N SER A 9 20.90 -18.88 4.11
CA SER A 9 19.95 -18.48 5.17
C SER A 9 18.90 -17.49 4.69
N TYR A 10 19.27 -16.49 3.87
CA TYR A 10 18.30 -15.55 3.29
C TYR A 10 17.34 -16.23 2.32
N ILE A 11 17.83 -17.15 1.47
CA ILE A 11 16.98 -17.92 0.54
C ILE A 11 16.01 -18.82 1.34
N SER A 12 16.50 -19.49 2.37
CA SER A 12 15.69 -20.32 3.26
C SER A 12 14.60 -19.50 3.95
N ALA A 13 14.95 -18.35 4.53
CA ALA A 13 14.00 -17.43 5.15
C ALA A 13 12.94 -16.91 4.16
N SER A 14 13.35 -16.51 2.95
CA SER A 14 12.43 -16.11 1.87
C SER A 14 11.48 -17.25 1.48
N SER A 15 11.98 -18.49 1.43
CA SER A 15 11.14 -19.67 1.16
C SER A 15 10.09 -19.89 2.25
N LEU A 16 10.45 -19.71 3.54
CA LEU A 16 9.51 -19.81 4.65
C LEU A 16 8.39 -18.76 4.53
N ILE A 17 8.74 -17.52 4.19
CA ILE A 17 7.78 -16.41 3.98
C ILE A 17 6.85 -16.71 2.81
N LEU A 18 7.39 -17.11 1.65
CA LEU A 18 6.59 -17.43 0.46
C LEU A 18 5.66 -18.63 0.71
N LYS A 19 6.14 -19.66 1.39
CA LYS A 19 5.32 -20.82 1.77
C LYS A 19 4.17 -20.41 2.68
N PHE A 20 4.44 -19.62 3.72
CA PHE A 20 3.39 -19.11 4.60
C PHE A 20 2.35 -18.32 3.80
N TYR A 21 2.80 -17.35 3.00
CA TYR A 21 1.93 -16.48 2.20
C TYR A 21 1.08 -17.28 1.21
N ALA A 22 1.71 -18.11 0.37
CA ALA A 22 1.02 -18.90 -0.66
C ALA A 22 0.02 -19.91 -0.05
N ASN A 23 0.37 -20.52 1.09
CA ASN A 23 -0.53 -21.47 1.75
C ASN A 23 -1.81 -20.81 2.27
N HIS A 24 -1.74 -19.58 2.77
CA HIS A 24 -2.88 -18.96 3.47
C HIS A 24 -3.69 -18.03 2.57
N VAL A 25 -3.05 -17.27 1.68
CA VAL A 25 -3.72 -16.20 0.92
C VAL A 25 -4.85 -16.71 0.01
N VAL A 26 -4.71 -17.94 -0.52
CA VAL A 26 -5.71 -18.58 -1.38
C VAL A 26 -6.84 -19.26 -0.60
N ARG A 27 -6.72 -19.36 0.72
CA ARG A 27 -7.66 -20.05 1.62
C ARG A 27 -8.55 -19.11 2.42
N PHE A 28 -8.50 -17.80 2.17
CA PHE A 28 -9.37 -16.83 2.87
C PHE A 28 -10.87 -17.04 2.60
N ASN A 29 -11.24 -17.86 1.60
CA ASN A 29 -12.60 -18.32 1.38
C ASN A 29 -13.11 -19.24 2.50
N GLU A 30 -12.21 -19.90 3.24
CA GLU A 30 -12.55 -20.73 4.40
C GLU A 30 -13.05 -19.90 5.59
N ILE A 31 -12.64 -18.62 5.69
CA ILE A 31 -13.18 -17.69 6.69
C ILE A 31 -14.62 -17.33 6.35
N HIS A 32 -14.85 -16.88 5.12
CA HIS A 32 -16.14 -16.48 4.57
C HIS A 32 -16.05 -16.43 3.03
N SER A 33 -17.05 -16.95 2.30
CA SER A 33 -16.99 -17.08 0.83
C SER A 33 -16.82 -15.76 0.08
N ASP A 34 -17.39 -14.68 0.62
CA ASP A 34 -17.31 -13.34 0.02
C ASP A 34 -16.09 -12.52 0.47
N LEU A 35 -15.30 -13.01 1.44
CA LEU A 35 -14.14 -12.30 1.96
C LEU A 35 -13.01 -12.16 0.91
N PRO A 36 -12.56 -13.22 0.20
CA PRO A 36 -11.49 -13.15 -0.79
C PRO A 36 -11.66 -12.01 -1.77
N SER A 37 -12.85 -11.87 -2.33
CA SER A 37 -13.14 -10.92 -3.40
C SER A 37 -13.36 -9.47 -2.93
N GLY A 38 -13.47 -9.24 -1.62
CA GLY A 38 -13.86 -7.94 -1.06
C GLY A 38 -15.37 -7.66 -1.12
N VAL A 39 -16.19 -8.61 -1.60
CA VAL A 39 -17.66 -8.46 -1.57
C VAL A 39 -18.15 -8.30 -0.13
N LEU A 40 -17.59 -9.07 0.83
CA LEU A 40 -17.91 -8.92 2.24
C LEU A 40 -17.59 -7.50 2.75
N GLN A 41 -16.39 -6.98 2.43
CA GLN A 41 -16.01 -5.61 2.80
C GLN A 41 -17.02 -4.59 2.28
N ASN A 42 -17.39 -4.67 0.99
CA ASN A 42 -18.34 -3.74 0.38
C ASN A 42 -19.72 -3.80 1.06
N ASN A 43 -20.20 -5.00 1.40
CA ASN A 43 -21.48 -5.19 2.10
C ASN A 43 -21.44 -4.60 3.52
N LEU A 44 -20.34 -4.82 4.24
CA LEU A 44 -20.15 -4.27 5.59
C LEU A 44 -20.05 -2.75 5.55
N ARG A 45 -19.26 -2.18 4.62
CA ARG A 45 -19.15 -0.74 4.40
C ARG A 45 -20.50 -0.12 4.06
N ALA A 46 -21.27 -0.73 3.16
CA ALA A 46 -22.60 -0.26 2.80
C ALA A 46 -23.56 -0.28 4.00
N SER A 47 -23.44 -1.25 4.90
CA SER A 47 -24.23 -1.33 6.14
C SER A 47 -23.83 -0.21 7.11
N ILE A 48 -22.53 0.05 7.27
CA ILE A 48 -21.99 1.12 8.11
C ILE A 48 -22.42 2.50 7.59
N THR A 49 -22.30 2.75 6.27
CA THR A 49 -22.74 4.01 5.64
C THR A 49 -24.25 4.26 5.83
N LYS A 50 -25.06 3.19 5.88
CA LYS A 50 -26.50 3.28 6.18
C LYS A 50 -26.80 3.39 7.68
N LYS A 51 -25.78 3.57 8.52
CA LYS A 51 -25.87 3.59 9.99
C LYS A 51 -26.60 2.36 10.55
N SER A 52 -26.40 1.21 9.90
CA SER A 52 -27.03 -0.05 10.30
C SER A 52 -25.99 -0.99 10.92
N ASN A 53 -26.37 -1.63 12.02
CA ASN A 53 -25.53 -2.64 12.63
C ASN A 53 -25.35 -3.82 11.67
N ALA A 54 -24.13 -4.31 11.54
CA ALA A 54 -23.80 -5.44 10.70
C ALA A 54 -23.41 -6.64 11.56
N LYS A 55 -23.77 -7.84 11.11
CA LYS A 55 -23.35 -9.10 11.72
C LYS A 55 -22.78 -10.00 10.66
N VAL A 56 -21.64 -10.63 10.97
CA VAL A 56 -21.03 -11.63 10.12
C VAL A 56 -20.49 -12.77 10.98
N THR A 57 -20.69 -13.99 10.53
CA THR A 57 -20.12 -15.20 11.16
C THR A 57 -18.90 -15.63 10.35
N LEU A 58 -17.77 -15.81 11.03
CA LEU A 58 -16.50 -16.20 10.43
C LEU A 58 -16.09 -17.56 10.99
N ASN A 59 -15.48 -18.42 10.18
CA ASN A 59 -14.94 -19.70 10.65
C ASN A 59 -13.81 -19.46 11.68
N ALA A 60 -13.82 -20.08 12.86
CA ALA A 60 -12.77 -19.87 13.86
C ALA A 60 -11.52 -20.75 13.66
N GLU A 61 -11.68 -21.92 13.02
CA GLU A 61 -10.61 -22.90 12.80
C GLU A 61 -9.50 -22.33 11.91
N PHE A 62 -9.86 -21.65 10.82
CA PHE A 62 -8.87 -21.01 9.95
C PHE A 62 -8.05 -19.93 10.70
N GLY A 63 -8.71 -19.15 11.56
CA GLY A 63 -8.08 -18.12 12.37
C GLY A 63 -7.05 -18.68 13.34
N ASP A 64 -7.39 -19.79 14.01
CA ASP A 64 -6.48 -20.53 14.90
C ASP A 64 -5.30 -21.12 14.11
N GLU A 65 -5.55 -21.73 12.94
CA GLU A 65 -4.51 -22.30 12.08
C GLU A 65 -3.54 -21.23 11.59
N PHE A 66 -4.04 -20.12 11.05
CA PHE A 66 -3.22 -19.01 10.56
C PHE A 66 -2.32 -18.47 11.67
N ASN A 67 -2.89 -18.22 12.86
CA ASN A 67 -2.13 -17.70 14.00
C ASN A 67 -1.11 -18.71 14.54
N ALA A 68 -1.44 -20.00 14.56
CA ALA A 68 -0.49 -21.05 14.92
C ALA A 68 0.68 -21.12 13.92
N SER A 69 0.39 -21.08 12.62
CA SER A 69 1.38 -21.04 11.55
C SER A 69 2.27 -19.81 11.65
N TYR A 70 1.70 -18.62 11.90
CA TYR A 70 2.47 -17.39 12.08
C TYR A 70 3.37 -17.46 13.33
N LYS A 71 2.83 -17.98 14.44
CA LYS A 71 3.58 -18.20 15.68
C LYS A 71 4.74 -19.18 15.49
N ALA A 72 4.62 -20.16 14.59
CA ALA A 72 5.70 -21.09 14.22
C ALA A 72 6.71 -20.47 13.24
N LEU A 73 6.27 -19.61 12.32
CA LEU A 73 7.11 -18.92 11.35
C LEU A 73 8.15 -18.01 12.04
N VAL A 74 7.73 -17.21 13.01
CA VAL A 74 8.59 -16.25 13.71
C VAL A 74 9.86 -16.88 14.33
N PRO A 75 9.79 -17.95 15.15
CA PRO A 75 10.97 -18.61 15.68
C PRO A 75 11.79 -19.32 14.60
N ALA A 76 11.17 -19.84 13.55
CA ALA A 76 11.90 -20.42 12.41
C ALA A 76 12.75 -19.35 11.70
N LEU A 77 12.20 -18.18 11.41
CA LEU A 77 12.95 -17.04 10.85
C LEU A 77 14.09 -16.59 11.77
N ARG A 78 13.85 -16.47 13.07
CA ARG A 78 14.90 -16.13 14.04
C ARG A 78 16.02 -17.16 14.05
N LYS A 79 15.69 -18.45 13.96
CA LYS A 79 16.69 -19.54 13.91
C LYS A 79 17.54 -19.44 12.65
N GLU A 80 16.91 -19.29 11.48
CA GLU A 80 17.61 -19.20 10.20
C GLU A 80 18.51 -17.96 10.10
N LEU A 81 18.08 -16.83 10.67
CA LEU A 81 18.78 -15.54 10.55
C LEU A 81 19.75 -15.25 11.72
N LYS A 82 19.82 -16.11 12.74
CA LYS A 82 20.62 -15.88 13.94
C LYS A 82 22.11 -15.72 13.60
N GLY A 83 22.66 -14.54 13.87
CA GLY A 83 24.05 -14.20 13.56
C GLY A 83 24.37 -14.07 12.06
N LYS A 84 23.34 -14.03 11.21
CA LYS A 84 23.47 -13.89 9.74
C LYS A 84 23.07 -12.51 9.21
N LEU A 85 22.36 -11.72 10.04
CA LEU A 85 22.05 -10.32 9.74
C LEU A 85 23.35 -9.49 9.80
N LYS A 86 23.89 -9.19 8.63
CA LYS A 86 25.18 -8.49 8.49
C LYS A 86 25.07 -6.98 8.75
N TRP A 87 23.96 -6.39 8.36
CA TRP A 87 23.78 -4.94 8.32
C TRP A 87 22.77 -4.50 9.37
N ASN A 88 23.11 -3.46 10.13
CA ASN A 88 22.12 -2.78 10.96
C ASN A 88 21.20 -1.92 10.08
N PHE A 89 20.06 -1.51 10.63
CA PHE A 89 19.07 -0.73 9.89
C PHE A 89 19.62 0.58 9.31
N THR A 90 20.47 1.31 10.06
CA THR A 90 21.06 2.57 9.58
C THR A 90 21.91 2.34 8.33
N THR A 91 22.71 1.27 8.31
CA THR A 91 23.49 0.90 7.13
C THR A 91 22.58 0.56 5.94
N ILE A 92 21.50 -0.21 6.17
CA ILE A 92 20.52 -0.52 5.13
C ILE A 92 19.92 0.77 4.55
N LEU A 93 19.45 1.67 5.43
CA LEU A 93 18.82 2.93 5.04
C LEU A 93 19.76 3.81 4.18
N VAL A 94 21.01 3.99 4.60
CA VAL A 94 21.99 4.79 3.86
C VAL A 94 22.27 4.19 2.48
N TRP A 95 22.51 2.88 2.41
CA TRP A 95 22.78 2.21 1.13
C TRP A 95 21.56 2.21 0.20
N SER A 96 20.35 2.11 0.74
CA SER A 96 19.12 2.25 -0.05
C SER A 96 19.06 3.60 -0.78
N PHE A 97 19.34 4.71 -0.09
CA PHE A 97 19.37 6.02 -0.73
C PHE A 97 20.49 6.11 -1.77
N ILE A 98 21.70 5.64 -1.45
CA ILE A 98 22.84 5.63 -2.39
C ILE A 98 22.47 4.86 -3.67
N VAL A 99 21.88 3.67 -3.55
CA VAL A 99 21.47 2.85 -4.70
C VAL A 99 20.40 3.57 -5.52
N ARG A 100 19.41 4.24 -4.89
CA ARG A 100 18.37 4.99 -5.62
C ARG A 100 18.96 6.16 -6.42
N PHE A 101 19.84 6.95 -5.81
CA PHE A 101 20.50 8.06 -6.52
C PHE A 101 21.43 7.55 -7.62
N ALA A 102 22.14 6.44 -7.39
CA ALA A 102 22.95 5.80 -8.43
C ALA A 102 22.07 5.27 -9.57
N TRP A 103 20.90 4.72 -9.28
CA TRP A 103 19.95 4.25 -10.28
C TRP A 103 19.39 5.41 -11.11
N PHE A 104 18.94 6.48 -10.45
CA PHE A 104 18.55 7.72 -11.12
C PHE A 104 19.66 8.24 -12.05
N ALA A 105 20.90 8.36 -11.56
CA ALA A 105 22.02 8.79 -12.40
C ALA A 105 22.29 7.82 -13.57
N ALA A 106 22.20 6.52 -13.34
CA ALA A 106 22.34 5.51 -14.38
C ALA A 106 21.24 5.62 -15.45
N ILE A 107 19.99 5.88 -15.08
CA ILE A 107 18.89 6.12 -16.03
C ILE A 107 19.20 7.32 -16.91
N THR A 108 19.64 8.43 -16.33
CA THR A 108 19.95 9.65 -17.10
C THR A 108 21.09 9.46 -18.10
N LYS A 109 22.00 8.51 -17.85
CA LYS A 109 23.17 8.26 -18.69
C LYS A 109 22.98 7.12 -19.70
N TYR A 110 22.31 6.05 -19.29
CA TYR A 110 22.23 4.77 -20.02
C TYR A 110 20.80 4.39 -20.42
N GLY A 111 19.80 5.21 -20.05
CA GLY A 111 18.38 4.88 -20.19
C GLY A 111 17.90 3.83 -19.19
N PHE A 112 16.59 3.59 -19.16
CA PHE A 112 15.98 2.68 -18.19
C PHE A 112 16.53 1.25 -18.29
N PHE A 113 16.47 0.62 -19.47
CA PHE A 113 16.89 -0.78 -19.64
C PHE A 113 18.37 -1.01 -19.32
N GLY A 114 19.24 -0.04 -19.60
CA GLY A 114 20.66 -0.09 -19.24
C GLY A 114 20.96 0.06 -17.74
N SER A 115 19.96 0.45 -16.94
CA SER A 115 20.11 0.81 -15.53
C SER A 115 19.35 -0.11 -14.55
N ILE A 116 18.52 -1.04 -15.03
CA ILE A 116 17.72 -1.97 -14.21
C ILE A 116 18.61 -2.68 -13.18
N GLY A 117 19.78 -3.17 -13.61
CA GLY A 117 20.73 -3.84 -12.72
C GLY A 117 21.25 -2.96 -11.58
N THR A 118 21.31 -1.64 -11.76
CA THR A 118 21.72 -0.70 -10.71
C THR A 118 20.72 -0.70 -9.56
N GLY A 119 19.41 -0.67 -9.84
CA GLY A 119 18.38 -0.72 -8.80
C GLY A 119 18.39 -2.02 -8.00
N MET A 120 18.73 -3.16 -8.62
CA MET A 120 18.81 -4.46 -7.95
C MET A 120 19.88 -4.53 -6.84
N TRP A 121 20.88 -3.64 -6.85
CA TRP A 121 21.91 -3.60 -5.81
C TRP A 121 21.36 -3.37 -4.39
N GLN A 122 20.16 -2.81 -4.24
CA GLN A 122 19.55 -2.64 -2.91
C GLN A 122 19.34 -3.99 -2.20
N PHE A 123 19.13 -5.08 -2.95
CA PHE A 123 18.95 -6.42 -2.37
C PHE A 123 20.26 -7.03 -1.85
N VAL A 124 21.42 -6.45 -2.16
CA VAL A 124 22.69 -6.84 -1.53
C VAL A 124 22.73 -6.39 -0.07
N PHE A 125 22.12 -5.23 0.22
CA PHE A 125 22.09 -4.65 1.56
C PHE A 125 20.83 -5.05 2.33
N ALA A 126 19.71 -5.23 1.62
CA ALA A 126 18.42 -5.64 2.17
C ALA A 126 17.86 -6.89 1.47
N PRO A 127 18.51 -8.07 1.56
CA PRO A 127 18.11 -9.25 0.79
C PRO A 127 16.66 -9.73 1.04
N LEU A 128 16.17 -9.63 2.27
CA LEU A 128 14.78 -9.96 2.60
C LEU A 128 13.76 -8.97 2.03
N SER A 129 14.15 -7.77 1.57
CA SER A 129 13.23 -6.90 0.86
C SER A 129 12.87 -7.45 -0.52
N PHE A 130 13.66 -8.37 -1.10
CA PHE A 130 13.32 -9.01 -2.36
C PHE A 130 12.04 -9.85 -2.25
N VAL A 131 11.91 -10.66 -1.19
CA VAL A 131 10.70 -11.46 -1.01
C VAL A 131 9.49 -10.56 -0.73
N VAL A 132 9.67 -9.48 0.05
CA VAL A 132 8.59 -8.51 0.29
C VAL A 132 8.23 -7.75 -1.00
N CYS A 133 9.19 -7.45 -1.90
CA CYS A 133 8.88 -6.94 -3.25
C CYS A 133 7.94 -7.86 -4.03
N VAL A 134 8.15 -9.18 -3.96
CA VAL A 134 7.26 -10.15 -4.61
C VAL A 134 5.86 -10.05 -4.00
N LEU A 135 5.76 -10.06 -2.66
CA LEU A 135 4.46 -9.98 -1.96
C LEU A 135 3.73 -8.67 -2.25
N ARG A 136 4.44 -7.54 -2.23
CA ARG A 136 3.91 -6.21 -2.53
C ARG A 136 3.46 -6.09 -3.97
N PHE A 137 4.22 -6.66 -4.91
CA PHE A 137 3.79 -6.77 -6.31
C PHE A 137 2.55 -7.64 -6.47
N CYS A 138 2.43 -8.75 -5.75
CA CYS A 138 1.19 -9.53 -5.74
C CYS A 138 0.02 -8.73 -5.17
N THR A 139 0.26 -7.90 -4.16
CA THR A 139 -0.77 -7.07 -3.49
C THR A 139 -1.37 -6.02 -4.42
N ASN A 140 -0.54 -5.32 -5.21
CA ASN A 140 -0.99 -4.20 -6.05
C ASN A 140 -1.02 -4.53 -7.56
N GLY A 141 -0.39 -5.63 -7.98
CA GLY A 141 -0.19 -5.95 -9.39
C GLY A 141 -1.50 -6.17 -10.15
N MET A 142 -2.55 -6.64 -9.48
CA MET A 142 -3.87 -6.79 -10.10
C MET A 142 -4.50 -5.43 -10.44
N ASP A 143 -4.38 -4.43 -9.57
CA ASP A 143 -4.89 -3.08 -9.85
C ASP A 143 -4.13 -2.44 -11.02
N CYS A 144 -2.81 -2.67 -11.08
CA CYS A 144 -1.96 -2.25 -12.19
C CYS A 144 -2.37 -2.92 -13.52
N ILE A 145 -2.68 -4.23 -13.51
CA ILE A 145 -3.20 -4.94 -14.68
C ILE A 145 -4.54 -4.35 -15.13
N PHE A 146 -5.49 -4.15 -14.22
CA PHE A 146 -6.79 -3.56 -14.56
C PHE A 146 -6.65 -2.16 -15.15
N HIS A 147 -5.75 -1.35 -14.58
CA HIS A 147 -5.43 -0.04 -15.10
C HIS A 147 -4.99 -0.10 -16.57
N TYR A 148 -3.97 -0.92 -16.89
CA TYR A 148 -3.45 -0.97 -18.25
C TYR A 148 -4.43 -1.62 -19.24
N LEU A 149 -5.24 -2.60 -18.81
CA LEU A 149 -6.31 -3.17 -19.64
C LEU A 149 -7.36 -2.11 -19.99
N ILE A 150 -7.81 -1.33 -19.01
CA ILE A 150 -8.75 -0.23 -19.23
C ILE A 150 -8.10 0.86 -20.09
N ASN A 151 -6.82 1.16 -19.88
CA ASN A 151 -6.10 2.15 -20.69
C ASN A 151 -6.03 1.73 -22.16
N VAL A 152 -5.69 0.47 -22.45
CA VAL A 152 -5.70 -0.09 -23.81
C VAL A 152 -7.10 0.01 -24.41
N LEU A 153 -8.14 -0.39 -23.67
CA LEU A 153 -9.53 -0.31 -24.13
C LEU A 153 -9.90 1.13 -24.52
N VAL A 154 -9.59 2.11 -23.67
CA VAL A 154 -9.85 3.53 -23.95
C VAL A 154 -9.11 3.98 -25.21
N CYS A 155 -7.83 3.65 -25.36
CA CYS A 155 -7.07 3.99 -26.56
C CYS A 155 -7.70 3.39 -27.83
N VAL A 156 -8.10 2.12 -27.79
CA VAL A 156 -8.77 1.46 -28.93
C VAL A 156 -10.10 2.14 -29.27
N LEU A 157 -10.92 2.45 -28.27
CA LEU A 157 -12.20 3.12 -28.47
C LEU A 157 -12.04 4.54 -29.04
N LEU A 158 -11.07 5.31 -28.53
CA LEU A 158 -10.76 6.65 -29.05
C LEU A 158 -10.20 6.62 -30.47
N ASN A 159 -9.47 5.56 -30.85
CA ASN A 159 -8.99 5.39 -32.23
C ASN A 159 -10.08 4.91 -33.19
N ALA A 160 -11.17 4.33 -32.67
CA ALA A 160 -12.28 3.81 -33.47
C ALA A 160 -13.35 4.87 -33.80
N VAL A 161 -13.36 6.03 -33.12
CA VAL A 161 -14.32 7.09 -33.44
C VAL A 161 -13.97 7.80 -34.75
N PRO A 162 -14.95 8.11 -35.62
CA PRO A 162 -14.69 8.67 -36.95
C PRO A 162 -14.39 10.19 -36.94
N PHE A 163 -14.21 10.79 -35.77
CA PHE A 163 -13.97 12.22 -35.61
C PHE A 163 -12.76 12.44 -34.70
N GLU A 164 -12.05 13.55 -34.93
CA GLU A 164 -10.92 13.94 -34.08
C GLU A 164 -11.41 14.27 -32.67
N VAL A 165 -10.89 13.54 -31.69
CA VAL A 165 -11.10 13.86 -30.28
C VAL A 165 -10.06 14.92 -29.90
N PRO A 166 -10.46 16.10 -29.40
CA PRO A 166 -9.50 17.07 -28.88
C PRO A 166 -8.62 16.44 -27.81
N THR A 167 -7.31 16.48 -28.02
CA THR A 167 -6.33 15.92 -27.09
C THR A 167 -5.43 17.03 -26.57
N PHE A 168 -5.59 17.37 -25.30
CA PHE A 168 -4.57 18.11 -24.58
C PHE A 168 -3.47 17.11 -24.21
N ILE A 169 -2.25 17.33 -24.71
CA ILE A 169 -1.12 16.44 -24.47
C ILE A 169 -0.19 17.10 -23.44
N PHE A 170 0.08 16.40 -22.35
CA PHE A 170 1.15 16.77 -21.42
C PHE A 170 2.33 15.81 -21.60
N THR A 171 3.54 16.29 -21.34
CA THR A 171 4.76 15.49 -21.46
C THR A 171 5.35 15.30 -20.06
N ILE A 172 5.78 14.08 -19.74
CA ILE A 172 6.60 13.84 -18.55
C ILE A 172 7.98 14.45 -18.81
N ASP A 173 8.20 15.66 -18.33
CA ASP A 173 9.48 16.37 -18.41
C ASP A 173 9.88 16.93 -17.03
N ALA A 174 10.94 17.75 -16.99
CA ALA A 174 11.40 18.36 -15.75
C ALA A 174 10.33 19.30 -15.12
N ASN A 175 9.54 20.01 -15.93
CA ASN A 175 8.49 20.89 -15.44
C ASN A 175 7.35 20.07 -14.81
N PHE A 176 6.97 18.96 -15.45
CA PHE A 176 6.01 18.02 -14.91
C PHE A 176 6.47 17.48 -13.56
N ALA A 177 7.72 17.03 -13.45
CA ALA A 177 8.27 16.51 -12.21
C ALA A 177 8.27 17.56 -11.08
N VAL A 178 8.71 18.79 -11.37
CA VAL A 178 8.67 19.90 -10.41
C VAL A 178 7.24 20.22 -9.98
N GLY A 179 6.31 20.32 -10.93
CA GLY A 179 4.90 20.57 -10.65
C GLY A 179 4.28 19.47 -9.79
N PHE A 180 4.57 18.21 -10.09
CA PHE A 180 4.11 17.05 -9.32
C PHE A 180 4.58 17.11 -7.87
N PHE A 181 5.88 17.32 -7.63
CA PHE A 181 6.41 17.41 -6.27
C PHE A 181 5.90 18.65 -5.52
N ALA A 182 5.74 19.79 -6.21
CA ALA A 182 5.18 20.99 -5.60
C ALA A 182 3.72 20.79 -5.16
N VAL A 183 2.89 20.18 -6.02
CA VAL A 183 1.50 19.85 -5.68
C VAL A 183 1.47 18.85 -4.52
N ASP A 184 2.21 17.74 -4.58
CA ASP A 184 2.25 16.76 -3.49
C ASP A 184 2.68 17.40 -2.16
N PHE A 185 3.69 18.28 -2.18
CA PHE A 185 4.16 19.00 -0.99
C PHE A 185 3.08 19.92 -0.40
N VAL A 186 2.40 20.70 -1.25
CA VAL A 186 1.28 21.56 -0.82
C VAL A 186 0.16 20.72 -0.23
N LEU A 187 -0.20 19.60 -0.86
CA LEU A 187 -1.21 18.68 -0.35
C LEU A 187 -0.83 18.09 1.01
N ASN A 188 0.44 17.72 1.22
CA ASN A 188 0.92 17.26 2.52
C ASN A 188 0.78 18.35 3.59
N CYS A 189 1.19 19.58 3.28
CA CYS A 189 0.99 20.73 4.17
C CYS A 189 -0.48 20.93 4.51
N LEU A 190 -1.38 20.92 3.52
CA LEU A 190 -2.82 21.10 3.73
C LEU A 190 -3.38 20.04 4.67
N VAL A 191 -3.06 18.76 4.46
CA VAL A 191 -3.52 17.67 5.35
C VAL A 191 -2.92 17.82 6.75
N TYR A 192 -1.62 18.08 6.87
CA TYR A 192 -0.95 18.22 8.15
C TYR A 192 -1.55 19.36 8.98
N PHE A 193 -1.68 20.57 8.41
CA PHE A 193 -2.19 21.72 9.15
C PHE A 193 -3.69 21.69 9.41
N SER A 194 -4.45 20.82 8.73
CA SER A 194 -5.90 20.70 8.92
C SER A 194 -6.30 19.60 9.90
N SER A 195 -5.52 18.53 10.00
CA SER A 195 -5.95 17.29 10.68
C SER A 195 -4.94 16.78 11.72
N SER A 196 -3.65 17.11 11.57
CA SER A 196 -2.61 16.58 12.45
C SER A 196 -2.66 17.21 13.84
N GLU A 197 -2.42 16.41 14.87
CA GLU A 197 -1.98 16.97 16.14
C GLU A 197 -0.68 17.80 15.93
N PRO A 198 -0.49 18.91 16.64
CA PRO A 198 0.65 19.78 16.42
C PRO A 198 1.95 19.13 16.89
N PHE A 199 2.82 18.76 15.94
CA PHE A 199 4.17 18.32 16.28
C PHE A 199 5.07 19.52 16.58
N GLY A 200 5.95 19.37 17.58
CA GLY A 200 7.01 20.35 17.80
C GLY A 200 7.89 20.53 16.56
N PHE A 201 8.36 21.75 16.28
CA PHE A 201 9.03 22.14 15.03
C PHE A 201 10.15 21.17 14.58
N LYS A 202 10.99 20.70 15.53
CA LYS A 202 12.07 19.75 15.22
C LYS A 202 11.54 18.39 14.75
N ARG A 203 10.44 17.89 15.33
CA ARG A 203 9.79 16.63 14.92
C ARG A 203 9.16 16.84 13.55
N PHE A 204 8.36 17.89 13.38
CA PHE A 204 7.76 18.27 12.10
C PHE A 204 8.79 18.33 10.96
N LEU A 205 9.91 19.05 11.15
CA LEU A 205 10.95 19.15 10.12
C LEU A 205 11.58 17.80 9.77
N LYS A 206 11.67 16.85 10.71
CA LYS A 206 12.14 15.49 10.40
C LYS A 206 11.16 14.76 9.49
N HIS A 207 9.85 14.85 9.74
CA HIS A 207 8.83 14.26 8.87
C HIS A 207 8.85 14.89 7.48
N VAL A 208 8.96 16.22 7.40
CA VAL A 208 9.10 16.91 6.11
C VAL A 208 10.33 16.42 5.35
N LEU A 209 11.51 16.39 5.98
CA LEU A 209 12.74 16.02 5.29
C LEU A 209 12.83 14.51 5.00
N TYR A 210 12.72 13.67 6.03
CA TYR A 210 12.85 12.22 5.89
C TYR A 210 11.65 11.62 5.16
N GLY A 211 10.42 11.99 5.53
CA GLY A 211 9.20 11.48 4.90
C GLY A 211 9.21 11.76 3.40
N THR A 212 9.51 13.00 2.99
CA THR A 212 9.64 13.36 1.57
C THR A 212 10.77 12.59 0.88
N LEU A 213 11.98 12.54 1.45
CA LEU A 213 13.08 11.81 0.81
C LEU A 213 12.77 10.32 0.69
N ASN A 214 12.21 9.71 1.73
CA ASN A 214 11.89 8.29 1.75
C ASN A 214 10.80 7.98 0.71
N THR A 215 9.66 8.67 0.74
CA THR A 215 8.47 8.35 -0.06
C THR A 215 8.50 8.90 -1.49
N LYS A 216 9.34 9.89 -1.81
CA LYS A 216 9.28 10.57 -3.11
C LYS A 216 10.47 10.27 -4.03
N THR A 217 11.57 9.72 -3.51
CA THR A 217 12.79 9.49 -4.31
C THR A 217 12.61 8.51 -5.47
N TYR A 218 11.69 7.54 -5.39
CA TYR A 218 11.41 6.65 -6.52
C TYR A 218 10.71 7.35 -7.69
N PHE A 219 10.00 8.45 -7.47
CA PHE A 219 9.46 9.24 -8.59
C PHE A 219 10.56 9.88 -9.43
N LEU A 220 11.72 10.18 -8.86
CA LEU A 220 12.88 10.63 -9.66
C LEU A 220 13.28 9.55 -10.68
N ILE A 221 13.26 8.28 -10.27
CA ILE A 221 13.55 7.12 -11.12
C ILE A 221 12.46 6.98 -12.18
N ILE A 222 11.18 7.04 -11.80
CA ILE A 222 10.04 6.92 -12.72
C ILE A 222 10.03 8.06 -13.75
N PHE A 223 10.09 9.32 -13.31
CA PHE A 223 10.09 10.48 -14.21
C PHE A 223 11.29 10.51 -15.16
N SER A 224 12.47 10.11 -14.69
CA SER A 224 13.65 10.03 -15.57
C SER A 224 13.51 8.91 -16.60
N SER A 225 12.90 7.79 -16.22
CA SER A 225 12.71 6.65 -17.12
C SER A 225 11.65 6.93 -18.18
N LEU A 226 10.63 7.70 -17.82
CA LEU A 226 9.52 8.07 -18.69
C LEU A 226 9.68 9.48 -19.29
N SER A 227 10.86 10.08 -19.19
CA SER A 227 11.11 11.44 -19.71
C SER A 227 10.83 11.52 -21.20
N GLY A 228 10.00 12.47 -21.61
CA GLY A 228 9.53 12.64 -22.98
C GLY A 228 8.25 11.86 -23.32
N LEU A 229 7.72 11.03 -22.41
CA LEU A 229 6.44 10.35 -22.61
C LEU A 229 5.32 11.41 -22.73
N LYS A 230 4.65 11.40 -23.88
CA LYS A 230 3.49 12.25 -24.15
C LYS A 230 2.22 11.52 -23.76
N ILE A 231 1.38 12.14 -22.95
CA ILE A 231 0.14 11.54 -22.45
C ILE A 231 -1.03 12.43 -22.88
N SER A 232 -2.01 11.82 -23.56
CA SER A 232 -3.30 12.46 -23.83
C SER A 232 -4.09 12.58 -22.53
N PHE A 233 -4.41 13.80 -22.13
CA PHE A 233 -5.27 14.08 -20.97
C PHE A 233 -6.63 13.39 -21.11
N THR A 234 -7.22 13.38 -22.30
CA THR A 234 -8.50 12.71 -22.55
C THR A 234 -8.40 11.21 -22.28
N THR A 235 -7.34 10.56 -22.76
CA THR A 235 -7.09 9.14 -22.48
C THR A 235 -6.89 8.89 -21.00
N ALA A 236 -6.08 9.72 -20.33
CA ALA A 236 -5.79 9.58 -18.90
C ALA A 236 -7.05 9.77 -18.04
N PHE A 237 -7.85 10.78 -18.35
CA PHE A 237 -9.09 11.10 -17.65
C PHE A 237 -10.15 10.01 -17.82
N LEU A 238 -10.43 9.56 -19.05
CA LEU A 238 -11.40 8.50 -19.31
C LEU A 238 -10.96 7.16 -18.68
N THR A 239 -9.68 6.82 -18.80
CA THR A 239 -9.12 5.64 -18.12
C THR A 239 -9.29 5.75 -16.61
N GLY A 240 -9.03 6.94 -16.03
CA GLY A 240 -9.22 7.22 -14.61
C GLY A 240 -10.67 7.07 -14.16
N LEU A 241 -11.62 7.65 -14.89
CA LEU A 241 -13.05 7.53 -14.59
C LEU A 241 -13.55 6.10 -14.65
N LEU A 242 -13.15 5.34 -15.67
CA LEU A 242 -13.52 3.93 -15.80
C LEU A 242 -12.93 3.07 -14.69
N ASN A 243 -11.66 3.29 -14.32
CA ASN A 243 -11.04 2.61 -13.17
C ASN A 243 -11.78 2.91 -11.87
N LEU A 244 -12.03 4.20 -11.58
CA LEU A 244 -12.76 4.62 -10.40
C LEU A 244 -14.17 4.01 -10.35
N HIS A 245 -14.89 4.00 -11.48
CA HIS A 245 -16.19 3.35 -11.58
C HIS A 245 -16.09 1.84 -11.35
N PHE A 246 -15.11 1.18 -11.98
CA PHE A 246 -14.86 -0.26 -11.85
C PHE A 246 -14.57 -0.66 -10.39
N ALA A 247 -13.82 0.16 -9.65
CA ALA A 247 -13.56 -0.01 -8.22
C ALA A 247 -14.85 0.20 -7.39
N SER A 248 -15.54 1.32 -7.60
CA SER A 248 -16.68 1.74 -6.76
C SER A 248 -17.98 0.97 -6.97
N SER A 249 -18.17 0.38 -8.16
CA SER A 249 -19.40 -0.34 -8.52
C SER A 249 -19.46 -1.76 -7.97
N GLY A 250 -18.38 -2.26 -7.35
CA GLY A 250 -18.23 -3.66 -6.98
C GLY A 250 -17.87 -4.58 -8.16
N SER A 251 -17.76 -4.05 -9.39
CA SER A 251 -17.38 -4.81 -10.58
C SER A 251 -16.01 -5.47 -10.43
N ARG A 252 -15.05 -4.77 -9.81
CA ARG A 252 -13.74 -5.35 -9.47
C ARG A 252 -13.87 -6.54 -8.54
N SER A 253 -14.59 -6.39 -7.43
CA SER A 253 -14.82 -7.48 -6.48
C SER A 253 -15.53 -8.67 -7.14
N TYR A 254 -16.54 -8.41 -7.98
CA TYR A 254 -17.20 -9.45 -8.74
C TYR A 254 -16.22 -10.20 -9.65
N LEU A 255 -15.36 -9.50 -10.40
CA LEU A 255 -14.37 -10.13 -11.27
C LEU A 255 -13.33 -10.93 -10.47
N LEU A 256 -12.82 -10.40 -9.36
CA LEU A 256 -11.91 -11.12 -8.47
C LEU A 256 -12.55 -12.41 -7.92
N ARG A 257 -13.83 -12.35 -7.56
CA ARG A 257 -14.61 -13.53 -7.15
C ARG A 257 -14.66 -14.59 -8.26
N LEU A 258 -14.95 -14.19 -9.50
CA LEU A 258 -14.98 -15.11 -10.64
C LEU A 258 -13.62 -15.76 -10.90
N MET A 259 -12.54 -15.03 -10.72
CA MET A 259 -11.17 -15.52 -10.91
C MET A 259 -10.64 -16.32 -9.70
N GLY A 260 -11.37 -16.35 -8.57
CA GLY A 260 -10.87 -16.93 -7.32
C GLY A 260 -9.65 -16.20 -6.76
N LEU A 261 -9.51 -14.90 -7.07
CA LEU A 261 -8.36 -14.10 -6.65
C LEU A 261 -8.67 -13.29 -5.39
N PRO A 262 -7.70 -13.15 -4.48
CA PRO A 262 -7.83 -12.31 -3.29
C PRO A 262 -7.81 -10.82 -3.65
N SER A 263 -8.53 -10.03 -2.86
CA SER A 263 -8.63 -8.58 -2.94
C SER A 263 -7.51 -7.91 -2.13
N PHE A 264 -7.27 -6.63 -2.45
CA PHE A 264 -6.22 -5.83 -1.83
C PHE A 264 -6.16 -5.93 -0.29
N PRO A 265 -7.26 -5.81 0.50
CA PRO A 265 -7.15 -5.83 1.96
C PRO A 265 -6.59 -7.13 2.55
N ILE A 266 -6.85 -8.27 1.90
CA ILE A 266 -6.34 -9.59 2.34
C ILE A 266 -4.85 -9.68 2.03
N LEU A 267 -4.49 -9.33 0.79
CA LEU A 267 -3.11 -9.35 0.33
C LEU A 267 -2.25 -8.43 1.19
N PHE A 268 -2.74 -7.20 1.40
CA PHE A 268 -2.13 -6.19 2.25
C PHE A 268 -1.97 -6.69 3.68
N TYR A 269 -3.01 -7.22 4.34
CA TYR A 269 -2.90 -7.73 5.72
C TYR A 269 -1.80 -8.79 5.85
N CYS A 270 -1.76 -9.76 4.92
CA CYS A 270 -0.78 -10.84 4.95
C CYS A 270 0.65 -10.31 4.72
N GLU A 271 0.83 -9.52 3.67
CA GLU A 271 2.11 -8.91 3.30
C GLU A 271 2.63 -7.99 4.40
N HIS A 272 1.77 -7.13 4.93
CA HIS A 272 2.10 -6.19 5.98
C HIS A 272 2.54 -6.90 7.27
N ARG A 273 1.78 -7.89 7.74
CA ARG A 273 2.13 -8.67 8.94
C ARG A 273 3.41 -9.49 8.76
N LEU A 274 3.72 -9.94 7.54
CA LEU A 274 4.99 -10.60 7.21
C LEU A 274 6.16 -9.61 7.13
N GLY A 275 5.93 -8.40 6.62
CA GLY A 275 6.89 -7.30 6.62
C GLY A 275 7.40 -6.97 8.03
N HIS A 276 6.57 -7.19 9.05
CA HIS A 276 6.90 -7.01 10.46
C HIS A 276 7.62 -8.19 11.13
N CYS A 277 7.85 -9.30 10.43
CA CYS A 277 8.57 -10.43 11.02
C CYS A 277 10.03 -10.06 11.39
N PRO A 278 10.59 -10.65 12.46
CA PRO A 278 11.99 -10.43 12.83
C PRO A 278 12.96 -10.75 11.69
N GLY A 279 13.92 -9.86 11.47
CA GLY A 279 14.86 -9.95 10.35
C GLY A 279 14.32 -9.38 9.03
N VAL A 280 13.03 -9.56 8.74
CA VAL A 280 12.36 -8.97 7.56
C VAL A 280 12.15 -7.47 7.76
N TYR A 281 11.58 -7.08 8.91
CA TYR A 281 11.27 -5.69 9.25
C TYR A 281 12.42 -4.71 8.97
N PRO A 282 13.65 -4.90 9.50
CA PRO A 282 14.74 -3.96 9.21
C PRO A 282 15.21 -3.92 7.74
N HIS A 283 14.90 -4.92 6.92
CA HIS A 283 15.32 -4.96 5.51
C HIS A 283 14.29 -4.33 4.58
N ALA A 284 13.01 -4.54 4.86
CA ALA A 284 11.91 -4.19 3.99
C ALA A 284 11.14 -2.98 4.52
N HIS A 285 10.46 -3.17 5.66
CA HIS A 285 9.34 -2.32 6.03
C HIS A 285 9.69 -1.21 7.05
N LYS A 286 10.78 -1.37 7.83
CA LYS A 286 11.19 -0.38 8.84
C LYS A 286 11.52 1.00 8.27
N GLN A 287 11.81 1.12 6.97
CA GLN A 287 11.99 2.42 6.32
C GLN A 287 10.71 3.26 6.39
N HIS A 288 9.55 2.61 6.25
CA HIS A 288 8.23 3.24 6.42
C HIS A 288 8.06 3.82 7.83
N HIS A 289 8.45 3.03 8.83
CA HIS A 289 8.25 3.31 10.26
C HIS A 289 9.45 3.92 10.97
N TYR A 290 10.39 4.48 10.20
CA TYR A 290 11.64 4.95 10.81
C TYR A 290 11.37 6.13 11.76
N LEU A 291 10.45 7.00 11.37
CA LEU A 291 9.94 8.03 12.26
C LEU A 291 8.87 7.40 13.15
N HIS A 292 8.96 7.73 14.44
CA HIS A 292 7.93 7.33 15.39
C HIS A 292 6.67 8.15 15.09
N ASP A 293 5.55 7.45 14.87
CA ASP A 293 4.29 8.03 14.42
C ASP A 293 4.34 8.53 12.97
N THR A 294 3.25 9.11 12.49
CA THR A 294 3.11 9.40 11.06
C THR A 294 2.47 10.77 10.78
N THR A 295 2.88 11.36 9.65
CA THR A 295 2.30 12.56 9.06
C THR A 295 2.05 12.34 7.56
N SER A 296 1.26 13.21 6.95
CA SER A 296 1.04 13.23 5.50
C SER A 296 2.31 13.21 4.65
N PHE A 297 3.46 13.69 5.16
CA PHE A 297 4.76 13.64 4.47
C PHE A 297 5.35 12.23 4.40
N ASP A 298 4.94 11.33 5.28
CA ASP A 298 5.34 9.92 5.34
C ASP A 298 4.42 9.04 4.49
N ALA A 299 3.35 9.62 3.94
CA ALA A 299 2.43 8.93 3.05
C ALA A 299 3.08 8.66 1.68
N HIS A 300 3.18 7.38 1.36
CA HIS A 300 3.56 6.92 0.03
C HIS A 300 2.46 7.28 -0.98
N ILE A 301 2.86 7.65 -2.20
CA ILE A 301 1.94 7.66 -3.34
C ILE A 301 1.93 6.22 -3.83
N TYR A 302 0.96 5.44 -3.33
CA TYR A 302 0.73 4.01 -3.58
C TYR A 302 1.95 3.26 -4.16
N GLY A 303 2.83 2.74 -3.28
CA GLY A 303 3.90 1.82 -3.67
C GLY A 303 5.23 2.46 -4.09
N SER A 304 5.53 3.70 -3.74
CA SER A 304 6.82 4.33 -4.09
C SER A 304 7.52 4.92 -2.87
N GLY A 305 8.75 4.47 -2.58
CA GLY A 305 9.54 4.92 -1.43
C GLY A 305 10.42 3.89 -0.70
N MET A 306 10.24 2.58 -0.88
CA MET A 306 10.90 1.54 -0.08
C MET A 306 11.66 0.49 -0.89
N ASN A 307 12.61 -0.19 -0.25
CA ASN A 307 13.33 -1.31 -0.87
C ASN A 307 12.40 -2.45 -1.34
N GLU A 308 11.22 -2.57 -0.75
CA GLU A 308 10.19 -3.55 -1.06
C GLU A 308 9.29 -3.16 -2.25
N GLU A 309 9.62 -2.10 -2.98
CA GLU A 309 8.77 -1.57 -4.06
C GLU A 309 9.46 -1.58 -5.43
N TYR A 310 10.60 -2.25 -5.56
CA TYR A 310 11.34 -2.34 -6.82
C TYR A 310 10.48 -2.84 -7.99
N PHE A 311 9.75 -3.94 -7.79
CA PHE A 311 8.89 -4.50 -8.83
C PHE A 311 7.69 -3.61 -9.13
N TRP A 312 7.25 -2.80 -8.18
CA TRP A 312 6.23 -1.78 -8.42
C TRP A 312 6.75 -0.67 -9.34
N VAL A 313 7.97 -0.18 -9.10
CA VAL A 313 8.63 0.79 -10.00
C VAL A 313 8.75 0.23 -11.42
N LEU A 314 9.05 -1.06 -11.58
CA LEU A 314 9.04 -1.69 -12.91
C LEU A 314 7.63 -1.73 -13.50
N ALA A 315 6.59 -1.99 -12.70
CA ALA A 315 5.20 -2.02 -13.12
C ALA A 315 4.71 -0.66 -13.64
N GLU A 316 5.20 0.44 -13.06
CA GLU A 316 4.91 1.81 -13.50
C GLU A 316 5.61 2.19 -14.82
N ILE A 317 6.81 1.64 -15.06
CA ILE A 317 7.68 2.08 -16.16
C ILE A 317 7.55 1.19 -17.39
N VAL A 318 7.63 -0.13 -17.21
CA VAL A 318 7.80 -1.09 -18.31
C VAL A 318 6.63 -1.05 -19.30
N PRO A 319 5.35 -1.07 -18.88
CA PRO A 319 4.23 -1.03 -19.83
C PRO A 319 4.24 0.23 -20.71
N CYS A 320 4.54 1.39 -20.12
CA CYS A 320 4.66 2.67 -20.83
C CYS A 320 5.79 2.68 -21.87
N LEU A 321 6.93 2.05 -21.57
CA LEU A 321 8.07 1.99 -22.49
C LEU A 321 7.89 0.94 -23.60
N LEU A 322 7.20 -0.18 -23.32
CA LEU A 322 7.02 -1.27 -24.29
C LEU A 322 5.86 -1.02 -25.28
N SER A 323 5.00 -0.04 -25.01
CA SER A 323 3.86 0.29 -25.86
C SER A 323 3.91 1.75 -26.34
N PRO A 324 4.88 2.14 -27.19
CA PRO A 324 4.95 3.52 -27.68
C PRO A 324 3.77 3.89 -28.60
N GLU A 325 3.17 2.90 -29.27
CA GLU A 325 2.06 3.08 -30.21
C GLU A 325 0.70 3.24 -29.52
N VAL A 326 0.49 2.51 -28.42
CA VAL A 326 -0.68 2.64 -27.57
C VAL A 326 -0.22 3.49 -26.40
N THR A 327 -0.53 4.78 -26.39
CA THR A 327 -0.05 5.72 -25.36
C THR A 327 -0.53 5.31 -23.95
N LEU A 328 0.19 4.39 -23.33
CA LEU A 328 -0.01 3.93 -21.97
C LEU A 328 0.64 4.93 -21.03
N PHE A 329 -0.07 5.30 -19.98
CA PHE A 329 0.44 6.22 -18.97
C PHE A 329 0.64 5.49 -17.64
N PRO A 330 1.54 5.97 -16.77
CA PRO A 330 1.86 5.25 -15.54
C PRO A 330 0.67 5.25 -14.57
N TYR A 331 0.52 4.14 -13.85
CA TYR A 331 -0.60 3.87 -12.95
C TYR A 331 -0.74 4.91 -11.82
N PHE A 332 0.36 5.48 -11.33
CA PHE A 332 0.31 6.53 -10.31
C PHE A 332 -0.44 7.81 -10.76
N LEU A 333 -0.59 8.04 -12.07
CA LEU A 333 -1.37 9.16 -12.61
C LEU A 333 -2.85 8.83 -12.83
N ASN A 334 -3.27 7.60 -12.56
CA ASN A 334 -4.67 7.21 -12.66
C ASN A 334 -5.51 7.93 -11.59
N LEU A 335 -6.71 8.39 -11.95
CA LEU A 335 -7.59 9.12 -11.03
C LEU A 335 -7.93 8.32 -9.75
N GLU A 336 -8.12 7.00 -9.86
CA GLU A 336 -8.33 6.14 -8.70
C GLU A 336 -7.09 6.10 -7.80
N THR A 337 -5.91 5.93 -8.38
CA THR A 337 -4.64 5.92 -7.63
C THR A 337 -4.36 7.27 -6.97
N LEU A 338 -4.67 8.38 -7.66
CA LEU A 338 -4.54 9.73 -7.10
C LEU A 338 -5.52 9.94 -5.94
N LYS A 339 -6.76 9.47 -6.05
CA LYS A 339 -7.73 9.46 -4.94
C LYS A 339 -7.20 8.62 -3.77
N ASN A 340 -6.70 7.42 -4.02
CA ASN A 340 -6.16 6.55 -2.98
C ASN A 340 -4.89 7.14 -2.34
N SER A 341 -4.06 7.84 -3.12
CA SER A 341 -2.92 8.57 -2.59
C SER A 341 -3.34 9.75 -1.72
N TRP A 342 -4.46 10.40 -2.04
CA TRP A 342 -5.03 11.47 -1.24
C TRP A 342 -5.57 10.93 0.09
N THR A 343 -6.36 9.87 0.06
CA THR A 343 -6.85 9.22 1.29
C THR A 343 -5.70 8.71 2.15
N ASN A 344 -4.65 8.17 1.52
CA ASN A 344 -3.46 7.70 2.23
C ASN A 344 -2.73 8.82 2.99
N LYS A 345 -2.79 10.08 2.54
CA LYS A 345 -2.19 11.21 3.27
C LYS A 345 -2.92 11.49 4.58
N GLY A 346 -4.24 11.52 4.55
CA GLY A 346 -5.03 11.64 5.78
C GLY A 346 -4.86 10.41 6.66
N GLY A 347 -4.83 9.21 6.07
CA GLY A 347 -4.62 7.97 6.82
C GLY A 347 -3.24 7.88 7.48
N HIS A 348 -2.24 8.60 6.98
CA HIS A 348 -0.91 8.74 7.57
C HIS A 348 -0.79 9.99 8.43
N THR A 349 -1.88 10.59 8.91
CA THR A 349 -1.80 11.77 9.77
C THR A 349 -2.42 11.44 11.10
N ARG A 350 -1.65 11.54 12.19
CA ARG A 350 -2.21 11.40 13.54
C ARG A 350 -3.23 12.50 13.81
N SER A 351 -4.49 12.12 13.94
CA SER A 351 -5.61 13.02 14.18
C SER A 351 -5.52 13.67 15.55
N ASP A 352 -5.75 14.98 15.61
CA ASP A 352 -5.88 15.72 16.88
C ASP A 352 -7.18 15.32 17.60
N PRO A 353 -7.11 14.76 18.83
CA PRO A 353 -8.30 14.35 19.57
C PRO A 353 -9.22 15.52 19.99
N VAL A 354 -8.73 16.76 19.93
CA VAL A 354 -9.49 17.99 20.25
C VAL A 354 -9.81 18.78 18.97
N GLY A 355 -9.30 18.35 17.82
CA GLY A 355 -9.45 19.02 16.54
C GLY A 355 -10.88 18.94 15.97
N VAL A 356 -11.22 19.89 15.11
CA VAL A 356 -12.43 19.79 14.28
C VAL A 356 -12.20 18.66 13.29
N VAL A 357 -13.13 17.70 13.24
CA VAL A 357 -13.13 16.64 12.23
C VAL A 357 -13.06 17.28 10.85
N SER A 358 -11.91 17.13 10.20
CA SER A 358 -11.68 17.70 8.89
C SER A 358 -12.08 16.66 7.84
N GLY A 359 -12.60 17.11 6.69
CA GLY A 359 -12.84 16.20 5.55
C GLY A 359 -11.57 15.62 4.92
N LEU A 360 -10.40 15.94 5.50
CA LEU A 360 -9.07 15.49 5.08
C LEU A 360 -8.49 14.43 6.03
N ASP A 361 -9.20 14.15 7.12
CA ASP A 361 -8.86 13.10 8.08
C ASP A 361 -9.51 11.78 7.66
N TYR A 362 -8.66 10.77 7.42
CA TYR A 362 -9.06 9.43 7.00
C TYR A 362 -8.59 8.34 8.00
N ASP A 363 -8.17 8.72 9.21
CA ASP A 363 -7.77 7.83 10.31
C ASP A 363 -8.17 8.44 11.66
N GLN A 364 -9.44 8.83 11.79
CA GLN A 364 -9.95 9.65 12.90
C GLN A 364 -9.76 9.02 14.29
N ASP A 365 -9.72 7.69 14.34
CA ASP A 365 -9.49 6.91 15.55
C ASP A 365 -8.01 6.58 15.78
N ASN A 366 -7.13 7.06 14.89
CA ASN A 366 -5.70 6.81 14.87
C ASN A 366 -5.33 5.33 14.72
N PHE A 367 -6.16 4.49 14.08
CA PHE A 367 -5.89 3.06 13.90
C PHE A 367 -4.54 2.81 13.19
N HIS A 368 -4.29 3.51 12.09
CA HIS A 368 -3.05 3.39 11.32
C HIS A 368 -1.91 4.19 11.95
N ALA A 369 -2.16 5.37 12.53
CA ALA A 369 -1.14 6.10 13.26
C ALA A 369 -0.61 5.32 14.48
N ASP A 370 -1.47 4.55 15.15
CA ASP A 370 -1.08 3.65 16.25
C ASP A 370 -0.26 2.46 15.75
N HIS A 371 -0.53 1.98 14.53
CA HIS A 371 0.33 1.00 13.87
C HIS A 371 1.76 1.54 13.70
N HIS A 372 1.92 2.79 13.24
CA HIS A 372 3.20 3.50 13.11
C HIS A 372 3.91 3.78 14.45
N THR A 373 3.23 3.56 15.57
CA THR A 373 3.81 3.69 16.92
C THR A 373 4.17 2.33 17.52
N GLN A 374 3.30 1.33 17.35
CA GLN A 374 3.40 0.03 18.03
C GLN A 374 4.11 -1.02 17.16
N HIS A 375 3.96 -0.94 15.83
CA HIS A 375 4.52 -1.83 14.80
C HIS A 375 4.14 -3.31 14.91
N ASN A 376 3.35 -3.71 15.90
CA ASN A 376 3.03 -5.12 16.17
C ASN A 376 1.53 -5.38 16.27
N SER A 377 0.72 -4.41 15.88
CA SER A 377 -0.74 -4.45 15.87
C SER A 377 -1.30 -3.61 14.74
N ASN A 378 -2.58 -3.77 14.39
CA ASN A 378 -3.27 -3.00 13.35
C ASN A 378 -2.61 -3.17 11.96
N PHE A 379 -2.48 -4.41 11.49
CA PHE A 379 -1.83 -4.71 10.20
C PHE A 379 -2.74 -4.52 8.98
N GLY A 380 -4.05 -4.51 9.17
CA GLY A 380 -5.05 -4.23 8.14
C GLY A 380 -5.13 -2.75 7.80
N SER A 381 -5.87 -2.43 6.75
CA SER A 381 -6.23 -1.04 6.43
C SER A 381 -7.32 -0.54 7.38
N ALA A 382 -7.30 0.75 7.75
CA ALA A 382 -8.39 1.38 8.52
C ALA A 382 -9.77 1.21 7.84
N ASP A 383 -9.84 1.26 6.49
CA ASP A 383 -11.05 0.97 5.70
C ASP A 383 -11.60 -0.48 5.88
N PHE A 384 -10.84 -1.38 6.50
CA PHE A 384 -11.23 -2.77 6.72
C PHE A 384 -10.46 -3.44 7.89
N PRO A 385 -10.72 -3.03 9.15
CA PRO A 385 -9.96 -3.50 10.30
C PRO A 385 -10.38 -4.91 10.73
N LEU A 386 -11.42 -5.49 10.10
CA LEU A 386 -12.02 -6.78 10.46
C LEU A 386 -10.98 -7.89 10.66
N LEU A 387 -9.94 -7.93 9.81
CA LEU A 387 -8.89 -8.94 9.89
C LEU A 387 -8.06 -8.81 11.18
N ASP A 388 -7.78 -7.59 11.66
CA ASP A 388 -7.07 -7.38 12.92
C ASP A 388 -7.86 -7.84 14.13
N PHE A 389 -9.17 -7.59 14.12
CA PHE A 389 -10.04 -8.11 15.16
C PHE A 389 -10.09 -9.65 15.09
N TYR A 390 -10.28 -10.22 13.89
CA TYR A 390 -10.47 -11.65 13.68
C TYR A 390 -9.22 -12.47 14.07
N PHE A 391 -8.04 -12.01 13.65
CA PHE A 391 -6.77 -12.65 14.01
C PHE A 391 -6.21 -12.21 15.36
N GLY A 392 -6.88 -11.30 16.07
CA GLY A 392 -6.43 -10.80 17.38
C GLY A 392 -5.15 -9.97 17.33
N THR A 393 -4.92 -9.24 16.22
CA THR A 393 -3.77 -8.35 16.01
C THR A 393 -4.09 -6.88 16.17
N LYS A 394 -5.30 -6.50 16.58
CA LYS A 394 -5.62 -5.10 16.92
C LYS A 394 -4.84 -4.58 18.14
N ALA A 395 -4.65 -3.27 18.21
CA ALA A 395 -4.03 -2.61 19.36
C ALA A 395 -4.89 -2.78 20.64
N LYS A 396 -4.24 -2.67 21.82
CA LYS A 396 -4.94 -2.70 23.11
C LYS A 396 -5.83 -1.46 23.24
N GLY A 397 -7.06 -1.64 23.71
CA GLY A 397 -8.03 -0.55 23.86
C GLY A 397 -8.82 -0.20 22.58
N GLY A 398 -8.33 -0.54 21.38
CA GLY A 398 -9.04 -0.34 20.12
C GLY A 398 -10.20 -1.31 19.95
N GLN A 399 -11.37 -0.99 20.48
CA GLN A 399 -12.64 -1.69 20.17
C GLN A 399 -13.49 -0.94 19.15
N VAL A 400 -13.14 0.32 18.88
CA VAL A 400 -13.86 1.23 18.00
C VAL A 400 -12.91 1.66 16.90
N VAL A 401 -13.35 1.56 15.64
CA VAL A 401 -12.67 2.11 14.46
C VAL A 401 -13.71 2.81 13.60
N ASP A 402 -13.48 4.06 13.19
CA ASP A 402 -14.42 4.89 12.43
C ASP A 402 -15.86 4.88 13.00
N ASP A 403 -16.01 5.14 14.30
CA ASP A 403 -17.29 5.08 15.04
C ASP A 403 -17.99 3.70 15.04
N VAL A 404 -17.30 2.63 14.62
CA VAL A 404 -17.82 1.26 14.62
C VAL A 404 -17.19 0.45 15.75
N GLU A 405 -18.01 0.03 16.70
CA GLU A 405 -17.63 -0.97 17.71
C GLU A 405 -17.58 -2.36 17.08
N TYR A 406 -16.46 -3.06 17.23
CA TYR A 406 -16.32 -4.45 16.83
C TYR A 406 -16.38 -5.37 18.06
N ARG A 407 -17.44 -6.18 18.15
CA ARG A 407 -17.58 -7.23 19.17
C ARG A 407 -17.41 -8.60 18.52
N MET A 408 -16.50 -9.40 19.07
CA MET A 408 -16.24 -10.75 18.60
C MET A 408 -16.58 -11.76 19.69
N GLU A 409 -17.45 -12.70 19.36
CA GLU A 409 -17.86 -13.77 20.25
C GLU A 409 -17.60 -15.13 19.59
N ARG A 410 -16.84 -15.98 20.26
CA ARG A 410 -16.56 -17.33 19.76
C ARG A 410 -17.69 -18.28 20.17
N ARG A 411 -18.37 -18.91 19.21
CA ARG A 411 -19.49 -19.84 19.44
C ARG A 411 -19.43 -21.01 18.46
N GLY A 412 -19.33 -22.24 18.98
CA GLY A 412 -19.51 -23.46 18.19
C GLY A 412 -18.62 -23.57 16.93
N GLY A 413 -17.33 -23.26 17.03
CA GLY A 413 -16.40 -23.31 15.89
C GLY A 413 -16.41 -22.06 15.00
N ASN A 414 -17.24 -21.06 15.33
CA ASN A 414 -17.29 -19.79 14.62
C ASN A 414 -16.89 -18.61 15.52
N VAL A 415 -16.58 -17.48 14.89
CA VAL A 415 -16.46 -16.15 15.48
C VAL A 415 -17.60 -15.30 14.92
N ASP A 416 -18.58 -15.01 15.77
CA ASP A 416 -19.65 -14.07 15.45
C ASP A 416 -19.15 -12.65 15.70
N VAL A 417 -19.16 -11.85 14.65
CA VAL A 417 -18.72 -10.45 14.67
C VAL A 417 -19.95 -9.57 14.59
N THR A 418 -20.12 -8.71 15.58
CA THR A 418 -21.14 -7.65 15.57
C THR A 418 -20.45 -6.30 15.45
N MET A 419 -20.84 -5.53 14.45
CA MET A 419 -20.43 -4.15 14.21
C MET A 419 -21.56 -3.22 14.66
N ASN A 420 -21.36 -2.48 15.75
CA ASN A 420 -22.34 -1.51 16.26
C ASN A 420 -21.88 -0.09 15.93
N ILE A 421 -22.75 0.73 15.37
CA ILE A 421 -22.45 2.15 15.17
C ILE A 421 -22.61 2.88 16.50
N ILE A 422 -21.53 3.46 17.03
CA ILE A 422 -21.53 4.22 18.29
C ILE A 422 -21.92 5.69 18.04
N GLY A 423 -21.78 6.18 16.80
CA GLY A 423 -22.03 7.56 16.39
C GLY A 423 -23.42 7.82 15.78
N GLY A 424 -24.42 8.01 16.63
CA GLY A 424 -25.68 8.73 16.32
C GLY A 424 -25.69 10.17 16.84
N VAL A 425 -24.59 10.66 17.40
CA VAL A 425 -24.49 11.94 18.11
C VAL A 425 -23.56 12.89 17.37
N SER A 426 -24.06 13.40 16.25
CA SER A 426 -24.14 14.82 15.93
C SER A 426 -24.39 14.94 14.43
N ASP A 427 -25.62 15.30 14.09
CA ASP A 427 -25.77 16.28 13.03
C ASP A 427 -24.94 17.49 13.49
N VAL A 428 -23.65 17.51 13.16
CA VAL A 428 -22.93 18.78 13.07
C VAL A 428 -23.68 19.51 11.97
N LYS A 429 -24.63 20.35 12.38
CA LYS A 429 -25.19 21.37 11.52
C LYS A 429 -23.99 22.10 10.95
N THR A 430 -23.70 21.84 9.68
CA THR A 430 -22.90 22.72 8.87
C THR A 430 -23.68 24.03 8.81
N GLU A 431 -23.37 24.95 9.72
CA GLU A 431 -23.73 26.37 9.56
C GLU A 431 -22.87 27.00 8.47
#